data_AF-A0A656Q8R2-F1
#
_entry.id   AF-A0A656Q8R2-F1
#
_cell.length_a   1.000
_cell.length_b   1.000
_cell.length_c   1.000
_cell.angle_alpha   90.00
_cell.angle_beta   90.00
_cell.angle_gamma   90.00
#
_symmetry.space_group_name_H-M   'P 1'
#
loop_
_entity.id
_entity.type
_entity.pdbx_description
1 polymer ?
#
loop_
_entity_poly.entity_id
_entity_poly.type
_entity_poly.pdbx_seq_one_letter_code
_entity_poly.pdbx_strand_id
1 'polypeptide(L)' 'MPSSSTGRSRIKRKPPRGTLVRYEDRIVEVLGEARGRRIMIRSIHADGTERRTAVKLNSLRPLGAQLF' A
#
# COMPACT_ATOMS: atom_id res chain seq x y z
N MET A 1 17.15 11.33 -23.66
CA MET A 1 15.85 11.43 -22.96
C MET A 1 15.71 10.21 -22.05
N PRO A 2 15.78 10.33 -20.72
CA PRO A 2 15.66 9.15 -19.85
C PRO A 2 14.17 8.89 -19.54
N SER A 3 13.56 7.93 -20.22
CA SER A 3 12.26 7.39 -19.80
C SER A 3 12.52 6.30 -18.78
N SER A 4 12.67 6.71 -17.52
CA SER A 4 12.91 5.85 -16.38
C SER A 4 11.78 4.81 -16.25
N SER A 5 12.03 3.60 -16.73
CA SER A 5 11.23 2.42 -16.43
C SER A 5 11.45 2.06 -14.97
N THR A 6 10.80 2.79 -14.05
CA THR A 6 10.73 2.43 -12.64
C THR A 6 9.98 1.12 -12.57
N GLY A 7 10.75 0.02 -12.47
CA GLY A 7 10.22 -1.32 -12.39
C GLY A 7 9.06 -1.35 -11.39
N ARG A 8 7.91 -1.88 -11.82
CA ARG A 8 6.76 -2.20 -10.97
C ARG A 8 7.23 -3.15 -9.86
N SER A 9 7.84 -2.62 -8.81
CA SER A 9 8.22 -3.39 -7.65
C SER A 9 6.91 -3.73 -6.96
N ARG A 10 6.34 -4.91 -7.23
CA ARG A 10 5.15 -5.38 -6.53
C ARG A 10 5.58 -5.76 -5.12
N ILE A 11 4.73 -5.49 -4.12
CA ILE A 11 5.01 -5.91 -2.75
C ILE A 11 5.08 -7.46 -2.73
N LYS A 12 6.30 -8.01 -2.69
CA LYS A 12 6.55 -9.47 -2.67
C LYS A 12 6.44 -10.08 -1.28
N ARG A 13 6.68 -9.27 -0.24
CA ARG A 13 6.63 -9.68 1.18
C ARG A 13 5.61 -8.84 1.92
N LYS A 14 4.93 -9.44 2.89
CA LYS A 14 3.96 -8.73 3.72
C LYS A 14 4.67 -7.56 4.43
N PRO A 15 4.26 -6.30 4.19
CA PRO A 15 4.88 -5.16 4.84
C PRO A 15 4.62 -5.21 6.34
N PRO A 16 5.56 -4.72 7.17
CA PRO A 16 5.31 -4.57 8.59
C PRO A 16 4.15 -3.60 8.84
N ARG A 17 3.50 -3.76 9.99
CA ARG A 17 2.49 -2.80 10.47
C ARG A 17 3.11 -1.41 10.56
N GLY A 18 2.33 -0.38 10.20
CA GLY A 18 2.77 1.02 10.11
C GLY A 18 3.40 1.38 8.76
N THR A 19 3.61 0.41 7.85
CA THR A 19 4.16 0.72 6.52
C THR A 19 3.13 1.49 5.69
N LEU A 20 3.55 2.61 5.12
CA LEU A 20 2.76 3.31 4.11
C LEU A 20 2.96 2.67 2.74
N VAL A 21 1.85 2.38 2.07
CA VAL A 21 1.80 1.77 0.75
C VAL A 21 0.79 2.50 -0.12
N ARG A 22 0.91 2.36 -1.44
CA ARG A 22 -0.07 2.90 -2.38
C ARG A 22 -1.11 1.83 -2.70
N TYR A 23 -2.37 2.16 -2.50
CA TYR A 23 -3.53 1.38 -2.93
C TYR A 23 -4.35 2.25 -3.88
N GLU A 24 -4.47 1.82 -5.13
CA GLU A 24 -5.04 2.64 -6.22
C GLU A 24 -4.35 4.01 -6.29
N ASP A 25 -5.09 5.10 -6.18
CA ASP A 25 -4.59 6.48 -6.20
C ASP A 25 -4.40 7.08 -4.79
N ARG A 26 -4.32 6.22 -3.75
CA ARG A 26 -4.27 6.68 -2.35
C ARG A 26 -3.11 6.07 -1.57
N ILE A 27 -2.60 6.84 -0.62
CA ILE A 27 -1.64 6.36 0.38
C ILE A 27 -2.43 5.75 1.52
N VAL A 28 -2.07 4.53 1.89
CA VAL A 28 -2.73 3.76 2.93
C VAL A 28 -1.68 3.19 3.87
N GLU A 29 -2.05 3.05 5.14
CA GLU A 29 -1.20 2.47 6.16
C GLU A 29 -1.52 1.00 6.34
N VAL A 30 -0.50 0.15 6.44
CA VAL A 30 -0.65 -1.26 6.75
C VAL A 30 -0.90 -1.44 8.24
N LEU A 31 -2.05 -1.96 8.63
CA LEU A 31 -2.37 -2.30 10.02
C LEU A 31 -1.90 -3.70 10.43
N GLY A 32 -1.53 -4.53 9.46
CA GLY A 32 -1.01 -5.87 9.68
C GLY A 32 -1.68 -6.93 8.81
N GLU A 33 -1.48 -8.19 9.16
CA GLU A 33 -2.07 -9.30 8.42
C GLU A 33 -3.58 -9.40 8.66
N ALA A 34 -4.32 -9.73 7.61
CA ALA A 34 -5.72 -10.10 7.68
C ALA A 34 -5.88 -11.58 7.30
N ARG A 35 -7.11 -12.06 7.20
CA ARG A 35 -7.39 -13.46 6.84
C ARG A 35 -6.80 -13.81 5.46
N GLY A 36 -5.97 -14.86 5.42
CA GLY A 36 -5.36 -15.38 4.20
C GLY A 36 -4.19 -14.53 3.68
N ARG A 37 -4.08 -14.37 2.35
CA ARG A 37 -3.07 -13.51 1.69
C ARG A 37 -3.51 -12.03 1.61
N ARG A 38 -4.34 -11.58 2.56
CA ARG A 38 -4.85 -10.21 2.63
C ARG A 38 -4.13 -9.43 3.73
N ILE A 39 -4.07 -8.12 3.54
CA ILE A 39 -3.48 -7.19 4.49
C ILE A 39 -4.55 -6.19 4.90
N MET A 40 -4.64 -5.95 6.20
CA MET A 40 -5.49 -4.90 6.73
C MET A 40 -4.80 -3.57 6.46
N ILE A 41 -5.50 -2.67 5.79
CA ILE A 41 -5.03 -1.31 5.54
C ILE A 41 -5.97 -0.30 6.19
N ARG A 42 -5.42 0.86 6.53
CA ARG A 42 -6.14 2.07 6.90
C ARG A 42 -5.98 3.08 5.77
N SER A 43 -7.10 3.53 5.21
CA SER A 43 -7.12 4.54 4.17
C SER A 43 -7.93 5.74 4.62
N ILE A 44 -7.44 6.93 4.32
CA ILE A 44 -8.21 8.16 4.45
C ILE A 44 -8.95 8.38 3.13
N HIS A 45 -10.27 8.50 3.20
CA HIS A 45 -11.09 8.82 2.05
C HIS A 45 -11.15 10.34 1.83
N ALA A 46 -11.57 10.79 0.64
CA ALA A 46 -11.66 12.20 0.32
C ALA A 46 -12.66 12.97 1.20
N ASP A 47 -13.59 12.24 1.82
CA ASP A 47 -14.52 12.72 2.85
C ASP A 47 -13.83 12.90 4.24
N GLY A 48 -12.51 12.71 4.33
CA GLY A 48 -11.75 12.74 5.57
C GLY A 48 -11.99 11.53 6.48
N THR A 49 -12.82 10.58 6.07
CA THR A 49 -13.18 9.43 6.90
C THR A 49 -12.10 8.35 6.81
N GLU A 50 -11.66 7.87 7.97
CA GLU A 50 -10.80 6.70 8.05
C GLU A 50 -11.61 5.43 7.78
N ARG A 51 -11.14 4.59 6.87
CA ARG A 51 -11.70 3.26 6.66
C ARG A 51 -10.64 2.19 6.79
N ARG A 52 -10.99 1.11 7.48
CA ARG A 52 -10.16 -0.09 7.61
C ARG A 52 -10.67 -1.14 6.64
N THR A 53 -9.81 -1.68 5.81
CA THR A 53 -10.21 -2.65 4.77
C THR A 53 -9.16 -3.70 4.59
N ALA A 54 -9.57 -4.96 4.48
CA ALA A 54 -8.68 -6.06 4.13
C ALA A 54 -8.54 -6.14 2.60
N VAL A 55 -7.36 -5.83 2.06
CA VAL A 55 -7.09 -5.87 0.60
C VAL A 55 -6.10 -6.97 0.24
N LYS A 56 -6.06 -7.38 -1.03
CA LYS A 56 -5.09 -8.37 -1.51
C LYS A 56 -3.69 -7.73 -1.52
N LEU A 57 -2.68 -8.48 -1.10
CA LEU A 57 -1.27 -8.03 -1.14
C LEU A 57 -0.85 -7.54 -2.54
N ASN A 58 -1.28 -8.23 -3.59
CA ASN A 58 -0.93 -7.88 -4.98
C ASN A 58 -1.55 -6.56 -5.48
N SER A 59 -2.59 -6.06 -4.80
CA SER A 59 -3.20 -4.76 -5.09
C SER A 59 -2.41 -3.60 -4.49
N LEU A 60 -1.50 -3.88 -3.57
CA LEU A 60 -0.65 -2.89 -2.93
C LEU A 60 0.62 -2.65 -3.74
N ARG A 61 1.02 -1.39 -3.83
CA ARG A 61 2.29 -0.96 -4.42
C ARG A 61 3.15 -0.29 -3.35
N PRO A 62 4.45 -0.59 -3.28
CA PRO A 62 5.35 0.15 -2.43
C PRO A 62 5.42 1.59 -2.95
N LEU A 63 5.61 2.56 -2.04
CA LEU A 63 5.75 3.97 -2.42
C LEU A 63 7.10 4.28 -3.12
N GLY A 64 7.92 3.26 -3.40
CA GLY A 64 9.29 3.45 -3.87
C GLY A 64 10.16 4.05 -2.76
N ALA A 65 11.45 4.26 -3.03
CA ALA A 65 12.36 4.96 -2.13
C ALA A 65 12.09 6.47 -2.07
N GLN A 66 10.82 6.89 -2.07
CA GLN A 66 10.44 8.25 -1.80
C GLN A 66 10.51 8.45 -0.29
N LEU A 67 11.75 8.62 0.17
CA LEU A 67 12.08 9.25 1.44
C LEU A 67 11.34 10.59 1.47
N PHE A 68 10.58 10.81 2.54
CA PHE A 68 10.14 12.14 2.93
C PHE A 68 11.37 13.00 3.23
#